data_AF-A0A6J7LBM0-F1
#
_entry.id   AF-A0A6J7LBM0-F1
#
_cell.length_a   1.000
_cell.length_b   1.000
_cell.length_c   1.000
_cell.angle_alpha   90.00
_cell.angle_beta   90.00
_cell.angle_gamma   90.00
#
_symmetry.space_group_name_H-M   'P 1'
#
loop_
_entity.id
_entity.type
_entity.pdbx_description
1 polymer ?
#
loop_
_entity_poly.entity_id
_entity_poly.type
_entity_poly.pdbx_seq_one_letter_code
_entity_poly.pdbx_strand_id
1 'polypeptide(L)'
;MLSVTKTHCPIEVLNVAVYLSASRYTQCSQWRSNAFKQFALGAWGEIDVLVIGSYSGHVLYTSRTGPRVLVPDRVVAYADGMRRALRALAPHVGRVVIMRDTPDLPGKRSSFNACMRANVTNANSCGGVARRALDWRIAGAEKRVAAEFPNVEVLDLTADLCPDGYCLTVFDGIRAYKDDNHLSQSFVYRVMSGRMRPTLNAAMDLATAPK
;
A
#
# COMPACT_ATOMS: atom_id res chain seq x y z
N MET A 1 -4.17 -18.95 -1.36
CA MET A 1 -4.03 -17.50 -1.11
C MET A 1 -5.40 -16.88 -0.98
N LEU A 2 -5.69 -16.27 0.16
CA LEU A 2 -6.92 -15.50 0.40
C LEU A 2 -6.66 -14.02 0.09
N SER A 3 -7.61 -13.32 -0.54
CA SER A 3 -7.54 -11.88 -0.78
C SER A 3 -8.76 -11.18 -0.17
N VAL A 4 -8.50 -10.16 0.65
CA VAL A 4 -9.52 -9.36 1.34
C VAL A 4 -9.23 -7.89 1.07
N THR A 5 -9.92 -7.30 0.10
CA THR A 5 -9.67 -5.92 -0.34
C THR A 5 -10.94 -5.09 -0.38
N LYS A 6 -10.82 -3.80 -0.07
CA LYS A 6 -11.88 -2.82 -0.29
C LYS A 6 -11.31 -1.57 -0.93
N THR A 7 -11.84 -1.22 -2.10
CA THR A 7 -11.46 0.00 -2.82
C THR A 7 -11.59 1.23 -1.94
N HIS A 8 -10.56 2.09 -1.95
CA HIS A 8 -10.46 3.32 -1.16
C HIS A 8 -10.54 3.11 0.35
N CYS A 9 -10.14 1.94 0.85
CA CYS A 9 -10.12 1.66 2.26
C CYS A 9 -8.72 1.24 2.73
N PRO A 10 -7.95 2.16 3.36
CA PRO A 10 -6.68 1.80 3.96
C PRO A 10 -6.87 0.82 5.12
N ILE A 11 -5.89 -0.06 5.32
CA ILE A 11 -5.86 -1.01 6.43
C ILE A 11 -5.65 -0.30 7.77
N GLU A 12 -5.02 0.88 7.76
CA GLU A 12 -4.76 1.69 8.94
C GLU A 12 -6.10 2.11 9.54
N VAL A 13 -6.21 2.06 10.87
CA VAL A 13 -7.44 2.41 11.58
C VAL A 13 -7.63 3.94 11.54
N LEU A 14 -8.18 4.41 10.42
CA LEU A 14 -8.37 5.82 10.06
C LEU A 14 -9.78 6.09 9.55
N ASN A 15 -10.25 7.33 9.70
CA ASN A 15 -11.44 7.81 9.01
C ASN A 15 -11.01 8.51 7.72
N VAL A 16 -11.52 8.08 6.57
CA VAL A 16 -11.11 8.61 5.25
C VAL A 16 -12.27 9.19 4.47
N ALA A 17 -11.98 10.04 3.49
CA ALA A 17 -12.97 10.47 2.49
C ALA A 17 -13.23 9.37 1.45
N VAL A 18 -14.43 9.39 0.86
CA VAL A 18 -14.68 8.71 -0.43
C VAL A 18 -13.83 9.42 -1.48
N TYR A 19 -13.14 8.66 -2.33
CA TYR A 19 -12.28 9.24 -3.36
C TYR A 19 -13.05 10.19 -4.29
N LEU A 20 -12.45 11.34 -4.59
CA LEU A 20 -13.05 12.47 -5.33
C LEU A 20 -14.32 13.06 -4.70
N SER A 21 -14.60 12.76 -3.43
CA SER A 21 -15.71 13.35 -2.70
C SER A 21 -15.21 13.94 -1.37
N ALA A 22 -15.94 14.93 -0.85
CA ALA A 22 -15.73 15.43 0.51
C ALA A 22 -16.45 14.57 1.57
N SER A 23 -17.27 13.61 1.14
CA SER A 23 -18.03 12.73 2.01
C SER A 23 -17.11 11.74 2.74
N ARG A 24 -17.35 11.57 4.04
CA ARG A 24 -16.66 10.55 4.85
C ARG A 24 -17.08 9.15 4.41
N TYR A 25 -16.13 8.22 4.43
CA TYR A 25 -16.33 6.86 3.97
C TYR A 25 -16.54 5.87 5.13
N THR A 26 -17.70 5.94 5.77
CA THR A 26 -18.03 5.09 6.94
C THR A 26 -18.04 3.60 6.60
N GLN A 27 -18.38 3.25 5.36
CA GLN A 27 -18.37 1.88 4.86
C GLN A 27 -16.96 1.28 4.89
N CYS A 28 -15.90 2.08 4.70
CA CYS A 28 -14.53 1.61 4.88
C CYS A 28 -14.27 1.20 6.33
N SER A 29 -14.60 2.07 7.29
CA SER A 29 -14.40 1.77 8.72
C SER A 29 -15.17 0.52 9.16
N GLN A 30 -16.41 0.35 8.68
CA GLN A 30 -17.21 -0.82 9.00
C GLN A 30 -16.67 -2.10 8.36
N TRP A 31 -16.30 -2.05 7.07
CA TRP A 31 -15.67 -3.18 6.39
C TRP A 31 -14.38 -3.61 7.08
N ARG A 32 -13.50 -2.66 7.42
CA ARG A 32 -12.22 -2.94 8.09
C ARG A 32 -12.44 -3.58 9.47
N SER A 33 -13.37 -3.05 10.27
CA SER A 33 -13.70 -3.65 11.56
C SER A 33 -14.21 -5.09 11.41
N ASN A 34 -15.04 -5.35 10.41
CA ASN A 34 -15.54 -6.70 10.16
C ASN A 34 -14.45 -7.65 9.66
N ALA A 35 -13.53 -7.18 8.82
CA ALA A 35 -12.37 -7.96 8.37
C ALA A 35 -11.45 -8.32 9.55
N PHE A 36 -11.14 -7.38 10.44
CA PHE A 36 -10.28 -7.63 11.62
C PHE A 36 -10.89 -8.66 12.56
N LYS A 37 -12.22 -8.64 12.74
CA LYS A 37 -12.92 -9.65 13.52
C LYS A 37 -12.71 -11.07 12.99
N GLN A 38 -12.58 -11.26 11.67
CA GLN A 38 -12.36 -12.59 11.10
C GLN A 38 -11.00 -13.19 11.51
N PHE A 39 -9.96 -12.37 11.64
CA PHE A 39 -8.66 -12.82 12.18
C PHE A 39 -8.77 -13.27 13.64
N ALA A 40 -9.43 -12.47 14.47
CA ALA A 40 -9.63 -12.80 15.89
C ALA A 40 -10.48 -14.07 16.09
N LEU A 41 -11.43 -14.33 15.17
CA LEU A 41 -12.26 -15.52 15.17
C LEU A 41 -11.58 -16.75 14.56
N GLY A 42 -10.39 -16.62 13.97
CA GLY A 42 -9.72 -17.71 13.25
C GLY A 42 -10.53 -18.21 12.03
N ALA A 43 -11.37 -17.35 11.45
CA ALA A 43 -12.35 -17.75 10.43
C ALA A 43 -11.71 -18.27 9.12
N TRP A 44 -10.41 -18.03 8.93
CA TRP A 44 -9.65 -18.43 7.75
C TRP A 44 -8.56 -19.47 8.05
N GLY A 45 -8.60 -20.05 9.26
CA GLY A 45 -7.54 -20.94 9.74
C GLY A 45 -6.25 -20.21 10.07
N GLU A 46 -5.15 -20.96 10.15
CA GLU A 46 -3.82 -20.39 10.36
C GLU A 46 -3.36 -19.62 9.11
N ILE A 47 -2.78 -18.44 9.35
CA ILE A 47 -2.24 -17.57 8.30
C ILE A 47 -0.76 -17.39 8.57
N ASP A 48 0.08 -18.00 7.73
CA ASP A 48 1.53 -17.90 7.86
C ASP A 48 2.03 -16.47 7.59
N VAL A 49 1.56 -15.87 6.48
CA VAL A 49 1.98 -14.52 6.04
C VAL A 49 0.77 -13.68 5.66
N LEU A 50 0.63 -12.53 6.31
CA LEU A 50 -0.31 -11.47 5.96
C LEU A 50 0.43 -10.37 5.19
N VAL A 51 0.09 -10.18 3.92
CA VAL A 51 0.59 -9.04 3.13
C VAL A 51 -0.43 -7.90 3.22
N ILE A 52 0.05 -6.73 3.63
CA ILE A 52 -0.76 -5.52 3.76
C ILE A 52 -0.29 -4.51 2.71
N GLY A 53 -1.22 -3.98 1.94
CA GLY A 53 -0.99 -2.85 1.03
C GLY A 53 -2.07 -1.79 1.21
N SER A 54 -1.66 -0.53 1.29
CA SER A 54 -2.53 0.63 1.47
C SER A 54 -2.12 1.75 0.52
N TYR A 55 -3.08 2.56 0.09
CA TYR A 55 -2.80 3.82 -0.59
C TYR A 55 -2.68 4.96 0.43
N SER A 56 -1.55 5.62 0.51
CA SER A 56 -1.32 6.66 1.51
C SER A 56 -2.06 7.96 1.19
N GLY A 57 -2.35 8.24 -0.08
CA GLY A 57 -2.92 9.51 -0.59
C GLY A 57 -4.37 9.84 -0.18
N HIS A 58 -4.92 9.18 0.83
CA HIS A 58 -6.27 9.46 1.33
C HIS A 58 -6.37 10.78 2.12
N VAL A 59 -7.50 11.47 1.96
CA VAL A 59 -7.91 12.54 2.88
C VAL A 59 -8.36 11.90 4.19
N LEU A 60 -7.76 12.31 5.31
CA LEU A 60 -8.04 11.76 6.64
C LEU A 60 -8.93 12.71 7.46
N TYR A 61 -9.69 12.14 8.40
CA TYR A 61 -10.49 12.85 9.40
C TYR A 61 -10.14 12.39 10.81
N THR A 62 -10.17 13.30 11.79
CA THR A 62 -9.83 12.99 13.20
C THR A 62 -10.82 12.01 13.82
N SER A 63 -12.08 12.03 13.39
CA SER A 63 -13.12 11.09 13.82
C SER A 63 -14.21 10.92 12.75
N ARG A 64 -15.24 10.13 13.05
CA ARG A 64 -16.42 9.95 12.18
C ARG A 64 -17.16 11.27 11.89
N THR A 65 -17.06 12.26 12.78
CA THR A 65 -17.69 13.58 12.64
C THR A 65 -16.70 14.73 12.72
N GLY A 66 -15.43 14.44 13.05
CA GLY A 66 -14.38 15.44 13.29
C GLY A 66 -13.75 16.02 12.03
N PRO A 67 -12.98 17.11 12.14
CA PRO A 67 -12.38 17.82 11.01
C PRO A 67 -11.39 16.96 10.20
N ARG A 68 -11.01 17.48 9.03
CA ARG A 68 -9.91 16.91 8.24
C ARG A 68 -8.60 17.01 9.03
N VAL A 69 -7.78 15.98 8.93
CA VAL A 69 -6.41 16.02 9.46
C VAL A 69 -5.53 16.77 8.46
N LEU A 70 -4.82 17.79 8.92
CA LEU A 70 -3.90 18.58 8.09
C LEU A 70 -2.47 18.02 8.16
N VAL A 71 -1.57 18.56 7.34
CA VAL A 71 -0.13 18.32 7.47
C VAL A 71 0.40 19.21 8.61
N PRO A 72 1.23 18.73 9.56
CA PRO A 72 1.96 17.44 9.61
C PRO A 72 1.22 16.27 10.28
N ASP A 73 0.10 16.55 10.96
CA ASP A 73 -0.65 15.57 11.76
C ASP A 73 -1.08 14.33 10.98
N ARG A 74 -1.20 14.43 9.65
CA ARG A 74 -1.48 13.29 8.77
C ARG A 74 -0.49 12.14 8.97
N VAL A 75 0.81 12.42 9.12
CA VAL A 75 1.83 11.36 9.27
C VAL A 75 1.69 10.67 10.62
N VAL A 76 1.41 11.45 11.68
CA VAL A 76 1.18 10.93 13.04
C VAL A 76 -0.11 10.10 13.06
N ALA A 77 -1.21 10.64 12.53
CA ALA A 77 -2.48 9.95 12.44
C ALA A 77 -2.34 8.63 11.68
N TYR A 78 -1.64 8.64 10.54
CA TYR A 78 -1.34 7.43 9.77
C TYR A 78 -0.55 6.40 10.59
N ALA A 79 0.55 6.81 11.22
CA ALA A 79 1.38 5.94 12.05
C ALA A 79 0.56 5.30 13.19
N ASP A 80 -0.27 6.08 13.87
CA ASP A 80 -1.15 5.58 14.94
C ASP A 80 -2.23 4.64 14.41
N GLY A 81 -2.77 4.93 13.23
CA GLY A 81 -3.71 4.06 12.52
C GLY A 81 -3.08 2.72 12.15
N MET A 82 -1.86 2.72 11.63
CA MET A 82 -1.10 1.51 11.32
C MET A 82 -0.80 0.72 12.60
N ARG A 83 -0.35 1.39 13.66
CA ARG A 83 -0.06 0.74 14.94
C ARG A 83 -1.30 0.08 15.55
N ARG A 84 -2.47 0.72 15.45
CA ARG A 84 -3.75 0.12 15.85
C ARG A 84 -4.12 -1.08 14.98
N ALA A 85 -3.85 -1.04 13.67
CA ALA A 85 -4.11 -2.16 12.77
C ALA A 85 -3.21 -3.36 13.12
N LEU A 86 -1.90 -3.15 13.26
CA LEU A 86 -0.95 -4.21 13.58
C LEU A 86 -1.24 -4.84 14.94
N ARG A 87 -1.59 -4.05 15.97
CA ARG A 87 -2.05 -4.61 17.26
C ARG A 87 -3.24 -5.55 17.14
N ALA A 88 -4.13 -5.30 16.17
CA ALA A 88 -5.32 -6.13 15.94
C ALA A 88 -5.07 -7.33 15.02
N LEU A 89 -3.95 -7.38 14.29
CA LEU A 89 -3.71 -8.37 13.24
C LEU A 89 -2.49 -9.25 13.54
N ALA A 90 -1.38 -8.66 13.95
CA ALA A 90 -0.10 -9.33 14.15
C ALA A 90 -0.13 -10.53 15.12
N PRO A 91 -0.94 -10.53 16.20
CA PRO A 91 -1.05 -11.70 17.08
C PRO A 91 -1.75 -12.92 16.45
N HIS A 92 -2.46 -12.75 15.33
CA HIS A 92 -3.28 -13.79 14.71
C HIS A 92 -2.64 -14.42 13.46
N VAL A 93 -1.42 -14.01 13.12
CA VAL A 93 -0.72 -14.45 11.90
C VAL A 93 0.75 -14.69 12.21
N GLY A 94 1.41 -15.56 11.44
CA GLY A 94 2.84 -15.86 11.63
C GLY A 94 3.70 -14.62 11.41
N ARG A 95 3.57 -13.99 10.24
CA ARG A 95 4.31 -12.79 9.82
C ARG A 95 3.41 -11.79 9.14
N VAL A 96 3.76 -10.51 9.23
CA VAL A 96 3.13 -9.42 8.47
C VAL A 96 4.16 -8.75 7.58
N VAL A 97 3.85 -8.63 6.30
CA VAL A 97 4.65 -7.87 5.34
C VAL A 97 3.86 -6.63 4.92
N ILE A 98 4.30 -5.46 5.37
CA ILE A 98 3.76 -4.18 4.91
C ILE A 98 4.43 -3.86 3.58
N MET A 99 3.66 -3.94 2.50
CA MET A 99 4.10 -3.54 1.17
C MET A 99 3.87 -2.04 1.01
N ARG A 100 4.98 -1.30 0.86
CA ARG A 100 4.95 0.14 0.62
C ARG A 100 4.11 0.45 -0.62
N ASP A 101 3.39 1.56 -0.54
CA ASP A 101 2.56 2.10 -1.62
C ASP A 101 3.34 2.37 -2.92
N THR A 102 2.65 2.34 -4.06
CA THR A 102 3.23 2.58 -5.38
C THR A 102 3.36 4.09 -5.68
N PRO A 103 4.24 4.49 -6.60
CA PRO A 103 4.36 5.89 -7.01
C PRO A 103 3.07 6.46 -7.59
N ASP A 104 2.73 7.70 -7.20
CA ASP A 104 1.69 8.53 -7.82
C ASP A 104 2.32 9.40 -8.91
N LEU A 105 2.21 8.94 -10.17
CA LEU A 105 2.86 9.53 -11.33
C LEU A 105 2.16 10.81 -11.83
N PRO A 106 2.87 11.67 -12.58
CA PRO A 106 2.28 12.88 -13.11
C PRO A 106 1.06 12.65 -14.02
N GLY A 107 0.10 13.56 -13.89
CA GLY A 107 -1.12 13.58 -14.71
C GLY A 107 -2.15 12.57 -14.22
N LYS A 108 -3.13 13.02 -13.42
CA LYS A 108 -4.12 12.09 -12.85
C LYS A 108 -4.86 11.29 -13.93
N ARG A 109 -4.96 9.97 -13.74
CA ARG A 109 -5.77 9.02 -14.52
C ARG A 109 -5.75 9.23 -16.04
N SER A 110 -6.73 9.94 -16.57
CA SER A 110 -6.91 10.18 -18.01
C SER A 110 -5.76 11.00 -18.58
N SER A 111 -5.20 11.93 -17.81
CA SER A 111 -4.07 12.75 -18.22
C SER A 111 -2.78 11.93 -18.32
N PHE A 112 -2.53 11.00 -17.39
CA PHE A 112 -1.42 10.03 -17.51
C PHE A 112 -1.57 9.20 -18.79
N ASN A 113 -2.76 8.64 -18.99
CA ASN A 113 -3.04 7.85 -20.19
C ASN A 113 -2.93 8.67 -21.49
N ALA A 114 -3.28 9.94 -21.47
CA ALA A 114 -3.08 10.85 -22.61
C ALA A 114 -1.59 11.09 -22.88
N CYS A 115 -0.78 11.30 -21.83
CA CYS A 115 0.67 11.39 -21.97
C CYS A 115 1.25 10.12 -22.60
N MET A 116 0.87 8.93 -22.08
CA MET A 116 1.35 7.65 -22.59
C MET A 116 1.00 7.43 -24.06
N ARG A 117 -0.19 7.87 -24.51
CA ARG A 117 -0.59 7.82 -25.92
C ARG A 117 0.15 8.83 -26.79
N ALA A 118 0.48 10.00 -26.28
CA ALA A 118 1.22 11.03 -27.01
C ALA A 118 2.72 10.69 -27.14
N ASN A 119 3.25 9.86 -26.23
CA ASN A 119 4.68 9.56 -26.14
C ASN A 119 4.98 8.06 -26.36
N VAL A 120 4.35 7.39 -27.32
CA VAL A 120 4.49 5.94 -27.52
C VAL A 120 5.94 5.45 -27.71
N THR A 121 6.80 6.26 -28.34
CA THR A 121 8.23 5.94 -28.54
C THR A 121 9.12 6.36 -27.37
N ASN A 122 8.61 7.13 -26.42
CA ASN A 122 9.32 7.61 -25.24
C ASN A 122 8.41 7.64 -24.01
N ALA A 123 7.73 6.52 -23.73
CA ALA A 123 6.69 6.48 -22.70
C ALA A 123 7.21 6.83 -21.30
N ASN A 124 8.49 6.59 -21.04
CA ASN A 124 9.14 6.94 -19.78
C ASN A 124 9.22 8.46 -19.55
N SER A 125 9.00 9.32 -20.56
CA SER A 125 8.83 10.77 -20.34
C SER A 125 7.60 11.11 -19.50
N CYS A 126 6.61 10.21 -19.44
CA CYS A 126 5.42 10.32 -18.60
C CYS A 126 5.63 9.80 -17.16
N GLY A 127 6.86 9.40 -16.82
CA GLY A 127 7.24 8.99 -15.48
C GLY A 127 7.35 10.16 -14.51
N GLY A 128 7.97 9.93 -13.35
CA GLY A 128 8.06 10.95 -12.31
C GLY A 128 9.28 10.80 -11.41
N VAL A 129 9.75 11.90 -10.85
CA VAL A 129 10.83 11.87 -9.84
C VAL A 129 10.28 11.23 -8.56
N ALA A 130 10.94 10.19 -8.05
CA ALA A 130 10.51 9.42 -6.88
C ALA A 130 10.30 10.29 -5.64
N ARG A 131 11.10 11.35 -5.48
CA ARG A 131 10.93 12.34 -4.39
C ARG A 131 9.56 13.03 -4.37
N ARG A 132 8.90 13.13 -5.53
CA ARG A 132 7.59 13.77 -5.70
C ARG A 132 6.45 12.76 -5.81
N ALA A 133 6.73 11.60 -6.43
CA ALA A 133 5.73 10.57 -6.66
C ALA A 133 5.44 9.71 -5.42
N LEU A 134 6.29 9.76 -4.39
CA LEU A 134 6.14 8.97 -3.17
C LEU A 134 6.15 9.83 -1.91
N ASP A 135 5.38 9.42 -0.90
CA ASP A 135 5.41 10.05 0.42
C ASP A 135 6.45 9.40 1.33
N TRP A 136 7.66 9.98 1.33
CA TRP A 136 8.79 9.50 2.13
C TRP A 136 8.56 9.62 3.65
N ARG A 137 7.66 10.50 4.09
CA ARG A 137 7.36 10.65 5.52
C ARG A 137 6.48 9.50 6.00
N ILE A 138 5.54 9.08 5.16
CA ILE A 138 4.72 7.88 5.38
C ILE A 138 5.59 6.62 5.34
N ALA A 139 6.47 6.46 4.34
CA ALA A 139 7.39 5.33 4.28
C ALA A 139 8.30 5.22 5.54
N GLY A 140 8.78 6.37 6.04
CA GLY A 140 9.51 6.41 7.30
C GLY A 140 8.64 6.04 8.51
N ALA A 141 7.34 6.40 8.51
CA ALA A 141 6.40 6.02 9.55
C ALA A 141 6.09 4.52 9.53
N GLU A 142 5.88 3.92 8.35
CA GLU A 142 5.70 2.47 8.20
C GLU A 142 6.87 1.70 8.78
N LYS A 143 8.12 2.07 8.43
CA LYS A 143 9.34 1.43 8.95
C LYS A 143 9.45 1.55 10.47
N ARG A 144 9.17 2.74 11.03
CA ARG A 144 9.20 2.94 12.49
C ARG A 144 8.15 2.09 13.21
N VAL A 145 6.93 2.07 12.70
CA VAL A 145 5.83 1.31 13.32
C VAL A 145 6.07 -0.20 13.18
N ALA A 146 6.57 -0.68 12.03
CA ALA A 146 6.90 -2.09 11.83
C ALA A 146 7.94 -2.59 12.86
N ALA A 147 8.96 -1.78 13.15
CA ALA A 147 9.99 -2.11 14.13
C ALA A 147 9.47 -2.27 15.57
N GLU A 148 8.25 -1.83 15.87
CA GLU A 148 7.61 -2.04 17.18
C GLU A 148 7.05 -3.47 17.36
N PHE A 149 7.00 -4.28 16.29
CA PHE A 149 6.41 -5.61 16.30
C PHE A 149 7.43 -6.66 15.81
N PRO A 150 7.64 -7.76 16.54
CA PRO A 150 8.70 -8.73 16.22
C PRO A 150 8.44 -9.53 14.94
N ASN A 151 7.18 -9.62 14.51
CA ASN A 151 6.77 -10.38 13.33
C ASN A 151 6.34 -9.52 12.15
N VAL A 152 6.73 -8.24 12.11
CA VAL A 152 6.35 -7.31 11.04
C VAL A 152 7.60 -6.80 10.31
N GLU A 153 7.54 -6.78 8.98
CA GLU A 153 8.58 -6.20 8.13
C GLU A 153 7.98 -5.35 7.00
N VAL A 154 8.82 -4.51 6.37
CA VAL A 154 8.42 -3.65 5.27
C VAL A 154 9.05 -4.13 3.96
N LEU A 155 8.22 -4.38 2.96
CA LEU A 155 8.63 -4.61 1.57
C LEU A 155 8.57 -3.29 0.81
N ASP A 156 9.74 -2.77 0.43
CA ASP A 156 9.90 -1.50 -0.29
C ASP A 156 10.41 -1.75 -1.72
N LEU A 157 9.50 -1.75 -2.69
CA LEU A 157 9.79 -1.95 -4.11
C LEU A 157 10.14 -0.64 -4.84
N THR A 158 10.46 0.44 -4.10
CA THR A 158 10.72 1.76 -4.71
C THR A 158 11.90 1.70 -5.68
N ALA A 159 12.96 0.95 -5.38
CA ALA A 159 14.11 0.84 -6.27
C ALA A 159 13.77 0.07 -7.55
N ASP A 160 12.85 -0.91 -7.50
CA ASP A 160 12.37 -1.64 -8.66
C ASP A 160 11.45 -0.79 -9.55
N LEU A 161 10.67 0.12 -8.96
CA LEU A 161 9.73 1.00 -9.67
C LEU A 161 10.36 2.32 -10.13
N CYS A 162 11.38 2.78 -9.42
CA CYS A 162 12.03 4.07 -9.61
C CYS A 162 13.56 3.95 -9.57
N PRO A 163 14.17 3.22 -10.52
CA PRO A 163 15.62 3.12 -10.61
C PRO A 163 16.23 4.52 -10.72
N ASP A 164 17.35 4.74 -10.02
CA ASP A 164 18.08 6.01 -9.97
C ASP A 164 17.20 7.23 -9.59
N GLY A 165 16.13 6.99 -8.83
CA GLY A 165 15.24 8.03 -8.34
C GLY A 165 14.20 8.55 -9.34
N TYR A 166 14.06 7.89 -10.50
CA TYR A 166 13.03 8.21 -11.50
C TYR A 166 12.13 7.01 -11.78
N CYS A 167 10.82 7.19 -11.55
CA CYS A 167 9.80 6.17 -11.70
C CYS A 167 9.43 5.97 -13.17
N LEU A 168 9.77 4.80 -13.71
CA LEU A 168 9.56 4.46 -15.11
C LEU A 168 8.12 4.00 -15.35
N THR A 169 7.58 4.26 -16.53
CA THR A 169 6.23 3.83 -16.94
C THR A 169 6.24 2.55 -17.79
N VAL A 170 7.40 2.21 -18.34
CA VAL A 170 7.64 1.00 -19.13
C VAL A 170 8.99 0.40 -18.75
N PHE A 171 8.99 -0.91 -18.49
CA PHE A 171 10.18 -1.71 -18.22
C PHE A 171 10.25 -2.82 -19.26
N ASP A 172 11.33 -2.87 -20.05
CA ASP A 172 11.54 -3.90 -21.08
C ASP A 172 10.31 -4.12 -21.99
N GLY A 173 9.70 -3.01 -22.43
CA GLY A 173 8.50 -3.03 -23.28
C GLY A 173 7.18 -3.36 -22.55
N ILE A 174 7.21 -3.60 -21.24
CA ILE A 174 6.03 -3.88 -20.43
C ILE A 174 5.57 -2.59 -19.74
N ARG A 175 4.34 -2.17 -20.02
CA ARG A 175 3.72 -1.02 -19.36
C ARG A 175 3.52 -1.30 -17.86
N ALA A 176 4.15 -0.51 -17.01
CA ALA A 176 4.13 -0.70 -15.56
C ALA A 176 2.79 -0.37 -14.91
N TYR A 177 2.10 0.69 -15.37
CA TYR A 177 0.91 1.20 -14.71
C TYR A 177 -0.33 1.21 -15.61
N LYS A 178 -1.48 0.83 -15.05
CA LYS A 178 -2.81 0.94 -15.66
C LYS A 178 -3.26 2.40 -15.73
N ASP A 179 -3.01 3.16 -14.66
CA ASP A 179 -3.24 4.60 -14.56
C ASP A 179 -2.06 5.27 -13.84
N ASP A 180 -2.26 6.40 -13.16
CA ASP A 180 -1.20 7.17 -12.52
C ASP A 180 -0.55 6.46 -11.31
N ASN A 181 -1.19 5.45 -10.71
CA ASN A 181 -0.65 4.79 -9.51
C ASN A 181 -0.92 3.29 -9.40
N HIS A 182 -1.88 2.73 -10.13
CA HIS A 182 -2.13 1.29 -10.12
C HIS A 182 -1.20 0.57 -11.08
N LEU A 183 -0.49 -0.47 -10.60
CA LEU A 183 0.30 -1.34 -11.47
C LEU A 183 -0.60 -2.10 -12.45
N SER A 184 -0.09 -2.33 -13.66
CA SER A 184 -0.74 -3.14 -14.67
C SER A 184 -0.63 -4.62 -14.31
N GLN A 185 -1.64 -5.40 -14.65
CA GLN A 185 -1.64 -6.86 -14.42
C GLN A 185 -0.43 -7.54 -15.07
N SER A 186 -0.09 -7.15 -16.30
CA SER A 186 1.05 -7.70 -17.04
C SER A 186 2.37 -7.43 -16.34
N PHE A 187 2.54 -6.23 -15.78
CA PHE A 187 3.76 -5.86 -15.07
C PHE A 187 3.87 -6.58 -13.73
N VAL A 188 2.75 -6.70 -13.00
CA VAL A 188 2.71 -7.47 -11.76
C VAL A 188 3.08 -8.94 -12.01
N TYR A 189 2.49 -9.56 -13.04
CA TYR A 189 2.72 -10.96 -13.34
C TYR A 189 4.14 -11.23 -13.85
N ARG A 190 4.65 -10.40 -14.76
CA ARG A 190 5.94 -10.64 -15.44
C ARG A 190 7.15 -10.12 -14.66
N VAL A 191 6.98 -9.09 -13.84
CA VAL A 191 8.09 -8.40 -13.19
C VAL A 191 7.95 -8.45 -11.67
N MET A 192 6.91 -7.83 -11.10
CA MET A 192 6.84 -7.62 -9.64
C MET A 192 6.70 -8.92 -8.87
N SER A 193 6.01 -9.92 -9.41
CA SER A 193 5.90 -11.25 -8.78
C SER A 193 7.26 -11.92 -8.57
N GLY A 194 8.25 -11.65 -9.43
CA GLY A 194 9.63 -12.09 -9.23
C GLY A 194 10.35 -11.29 -8.15
N ARG A 195 10.14 -9.97 -8.11
CA ARG A 195 10.76 -9.05 -7.12
C ARG A 195 10.24 -9.26 -5.70
N MET A 196 8.96 -9.59 -5.54
CA MET A 196 8.33 -9.82 -4.23
C MET A 196 8.65 -11.19 -3.64
N ARG A 197 8.91 -12.19 -4.49
CA ARG A 197 9.02 -13.60 -4.08
C ARG A 197 10.09 -13.87 -3.01
N PRO A 198 11.31 -13.30 -3.07
CA PRO A 198 12.31 -13.55 -2.05
C PRO A 198 11.83 -13.15 -0.64
N THR A 199 11.25 -11.95 -0.49
CA THR A 199 10.72 -11.48 0.80
C THR A 199 9.56 -12.34 1.28
N LEU A 200 8.62 -12.69 0.39
CA LEU A 200 7.48 -13.51 0.78
C LEU A 200 7.89 -14.94 1.16
N ASN A 201 8.83 -15.55 0.44
CA ASN A 201 9.34 -16.87 0.79
C ASN A 201 10.07 -16.85 2.14
N ALA A 202 10.94 -15.85 2.37
CA ALA A 202 11.63 -15.71 3.65
C ALA A 202 10.64 -15.53 4.82
N ALA A 203 9.56 -14.77 4.61
CA ALA A 203 8.50 -14.63 5.60
C ALA A 203 7.77 -15.95 5.86
N MET A 204 7.49 -16.75 4.82
CA MET A 204 6.88 -18.08 4.96
C MET A 204 7.79 -19.05 5.73
N ASP A 205 9.09 -19.07 5.40
CA ASP A 205 10.07 -19.94 6.06
C ASP A 205 10.18 -19.60 7.55
N LEU A 206 10.21 -18.31 7.90
CA LEU A 206 10.22 -17.85 9.29
C LEU A 206 8.90 -18.15 10.03
N ALA A 207 7.76 -18.07 9.34
CA ALA A 207 6.44 -18.34 9.93
C ALA A 207 6.26 -19.83 10.28
N THR A 208 6.86 -20.71 9.49
CA THR A 208 6.69 -22.17 9.58
C THR A 208 7.85 -22.89 10.27
N ALA A 209 8.89 -22.16 10.70
CA ALA A 209 10.02 -22.72 11.42
C ALA A 209 9.58 -23.37 12.75
N PRO A 210 10.15 -24.53 13.12
CA PRO A 210 9.92 -25.13 14.43
C PRO A 210 10.31 -24.15 15.55
N LYS A 211 9.48 -24.03 16.58
CA LYS A 211 9.77 -23.25 17.78
C LYS A 211 10.80 -23.94 18.68
#